data_AF-A0A428UPJ1-F1
#
_entry.id   AF-A0A428UPJ1-F1
#
_cell.length_a   1.000
_cell.length_b   1.000
_cell.length_c   1.000
_cell.angle_alpha   90.00
_cell.angle_beta   90.00
_cell.angle_gamma   90.00
#
_symmetry.space_group_name_H-M   'P 1'
#
loop_
_entity.id
_entity.type
_entity.pdbx_description
1 polymer ?
#
loop_
_entity_poly.entity_id
_entity_poly.type
_entity_poly.pdbx_seq_one_letter_code
_entity_poly.pdbx_strand_id
1 'polypeptide(L)'
;MSRLPPFIIAVLFLLVGRVTSLTIRDSGSQEPKIYKESNKYKYYGCYNETTDIKDSAEERALTGGTHLVKAGKMTVPMCLEFCTFNGTEYAFAGLEWSRECWCAPYLSALSEKLHDDNCTNPCEGNSSQVCGGPLKLSVYELSKGGDAPDSASITRASWLLLLTAAVVAWFL
;
A
#
# COMPACT_ATOMS: atom_id res chain seq x y z
N MET A 1 -68.74 -39.56 -1.79
CA MET A 1 -67.51 -40.27 -1.35
C MET A 1 -66.37 -39.26 -1.49
N SER A 2 -65.75 -38.65 -0.48
CA SER A 2 -65.95 -38.54 0.97
C SER A 2 -65.25 -37.21 1.30
N ARG A 3 -65.96 -36.23 1.88
CA ARG A 3 -65.36 -34.93 2.24
C ARG A 3 -64.33 -35.16 3.35
N LEU A 4 -63.06 -34.87 3.09
CA LEU A 4 -62.01 -34.90 4.10
C LEU A 4 -62.16 -33.69 5.05
N PRO A 5 -61.94 -33.87 6.38
CA PRO A 5 -62.14 -32.84 7.38
C PRO A 5 -61.04 -31.76 7.36
N PRO A 6 -61.32 -30.52 7.80
CA PRO A 6 -60.45 -29.34 7.61
C PRO A 6 -59.21 -29.30 8.52
N PHE A 7 -58.85 -30.40 9.18
CA PHE A 7 -57.77 -30.43 10.18
C PHE A 7 -56.41 -30.89 9.65
N ILE A 8 -56.30 -31.31 8.39
CA ILE A 8 -55.03 -31.83 7.84
C ILE A 8 -54.11 -30.71 7.31
N ILE A 9 -54.61 -29.48 7.10
CA ILE A 9 -53.78 -28.37 6.58
C ILE A 9 -52.98 -27.66 7.69
N ALA A 10 -53.22 -27.96 8.97
CA ALA A 10 -52.61 -27.22 10.09
C ALA A 10 -51.41 -27.91 10.77
N VAL A 11 -50.86 -29.00 10.22
CA VAL A 11 -49.69 -29.70 10.82
C VAL A 11 -48.44 -29.66 9.92
N LEU A 12 -48.57 -29.25 8.65
CA LEU A 12 -47.44 -29.06 7.74
C LEU A 12 -46.77 -27.68 7.82
N PHE A 13 -47.26 -26.78 8.68
CA PHE A 13 -46.67 -25.45 8.91
C PHE A 13 -46.02 -25.27 10.29
N LEU A 14 -45.90 -26.33 11.10
CA LEU A 14 -45.23 -26.30 12.42
C LEU A 14 -43.89 -27.06 12.46
N LEU A 15 -43.40 -27.52 11.30
CA LEU A 15 -42.05 -28.07 11.13
C LEU A 15 -41.19 -27.28 10.13
N VAL A 16 -41.56 -26.04 9.80
CA VAL A 16 -40.55 -25.06 9.34
C VAL A 16 -39.85 -24.53 10.59
N GLY A 17 -39.20 -25.47 11.29
CA GLY A 17 -38.34 -25.18 12.42
C GLY A 17 -37.40 -24.09 11.99
N ARG A 18 -37.25 -23.10 12.89
CA ARG A 18 -36.28 -22.00 12.79
C ARG A 18 -35.10 -22.44 11.95
N VAL A 19 -35.07 -21.98 10.71
CA VAL A 19 -33.80 -21.79 10.03
C VAL A 19 -33.15 -20.69 10.87
N THR A 20 -32.49 -21.08 11.96
CA THR A 20 -31.47 -20.25 12.58
C THR A 20 -30.61 -19.88 11.41
N SER A 21 -30.70 -18.61 11.02
CA SER A 21 -29.82 -18.01 10.03
C SER A 21 -28.44 -18.56 10.35
N LEU A 22 -28.00 -19.54 9.55
CA LEU A 22 -26.61 -19.86 9.46
C LEU A 22 -26.08 -18.53 8.95
N THR A 23 -25.53 -17.74 9.85
CA THR A 23 -24.60 -16.70 9.47
C THR A 23 -23.54 -17.48 8.71
N ILE A 24 -23.73 -17.60 7.38
CA ILE A 24 -22.62 -17.71 6.46
C ILE A 24 -21.72 -16.63 6.98
N ARG A 25 -20.60 -17.04 7.59
CA ARG A 25 -19.54 -16.11 7.87
C ARG A 25 -19.27 -15.49 6.51
N ASP A 26 -19.73 -14.26 6.35
CA ASP A 26 -19.21 -13.35 5.37
C ASP A 26 -17.71 -13.32 5.68
N SER A 27 -16.98 -14.27 5.09
CA SER A 27 -15.59 -14.08 4.78
C SER A 27 -15.62 -12.94 3.79
N GLY A 28 -15.73 -11.73 4.34
CA GLY A 28 -15.92 -10.51 3.59
C GLY A 28 -14.94 -10.53 2.44
N SER A 29 -15.47 -10.38 1.23
CA SER A 29 -14.68 -10.12 0.04
C SER A 29 -14.02 -8.76 0.21
N GLN A 30 -13.06 -8.65 1.11
CA GLN A 30 -12.31 -7.44 1.30
C GLN A 30 -11.33 -7.35 0.15
N GLU A 31 -11.72 -6.55 -0.83
CA GLU A 31 -10.91 -6.24 -1.99
C GLU A 31 -9.53 -5.74 -1.55
N PRO A 32 -8.43 -6.24 -2.14
CA PRO A 32 -7.09 -5.76 -1.86
C PRO A 32 -7.00 -4.27 -2.17
N LYS A 33 -6.40 -3.50 -1.26
CA LYS A 33 -6.25 -2.05 -1.41
C LYS A 33 -4.80 -1.68 -1.66
N ILE A 34 -4.61 -0.61 -2.43
CA ILE A 34 -3.29 0.02 -2.59
C ILE A 34 -2.85 0.57 -1.24
N TYR A 35 -1.71 0.08 -0.76
CA TYR A 35 -1.04 0.63 0.40
C TYR A 35 -0.44 1.98 0.00
N LYS A 36 -0.89 3.08 0.61
CA LYS A 36 -0.62 4.44 0.10
C LYS A 36 0.77 4.96 0.44
N GLU A 37 1.27 4.72 1.64
CA GLU A 37 2.58 5.22 2.09
C GLU A 37 3.09 4.53 3.35
N SER A 38 4.40 4.53 3.54
CA SER A 38 5.11 4.26 4.79
C SER A 38 5.78 5.54 5.29
N ASN A 39 6.58 5.45 6.35
CA ASN A 39 7.41 6.56 6.83
C ASN A 39 8.47 7.04 5.83
N LYS A 40 8.82 6.23 4.82
CA LYS A 40 9.87 6.55 3.84
C LYS A 40 9.41 6.52 2.39
N TYR A 41 8.39 5.73 2.08
CA TYR A 41 7.96 5.50 0.70
C TYR A 41 6.51 5.93 0.50
N LYS A 42 6.22 6.48 -0.68
CA LYS A 42 4.87 6.78 -1.13
C LYS A 42 4.55 5.99 -2.38
N TYR A 43 3.31 5.54 -2.51
CA TYR A 43 2.86 4.86 -3.71
C TYR A 43 3.00 5.80 -4.92
N TYR A 44 3.75 5.34 -5.91
CA TYR A 44 4.08 6.09 -7.12
C TYR A 44 3.14 5.73 -8.28
N GLY A 45 2.77 4.46 -8.39
CA GLY A 45 1.76 3.98 -9.35
C GLY A 45 1.91 2.51 -9.70
N CYS A 46 1.02 2.02 -10.56
CA CYS A 46 1.15 0.76 -11.27
C CYS A 46 1.99 0.95 -12.54
N TYR A 47 2.98 0.10 -12.77
CA TYR A 47 3.90 0.18 -13.91
C TYR A 47 4.10 -1.20 -14.55
N ASN A 48 4.44 -1.29 -15.83
CA ASN A 48 4.80 -2.58 -16.45
C ASN A 48 6.26 -2.96 -16.17
N GLU A 49 6.49 -4.26 -16.11
CA GLU A 49 7.83 -4.84 -16.21
C GLU A 49 8.40 -4.63 -17.63
N THR A 50 9.73 -4.58 -17.75
CA THR A 50 10.45 -4.30 -19.01
C THR A 50 11.19 -5.49 -19.60
N THR A 51 11.23 -6.64 -18.91
CA THR A 51 11.97 -7.83 -19.37
C THR A 51 11.57 -8.28 -20.78
N ASP A 52 10.29 -8.08 -21.15
CA ASP A 52 9.73 -8.53 -22.43
C ASP A 52 9.66 -7.39 -23.47
N ILE A 53 10.19 -6.20 -23.15
CA ILE A 53 10.22 -5.06 -24.07
C ILE A 53 11.44 -5.16 -24.98
N LYS A 54 11.22 -5.02 -26.28
CA LYS A 54 12.30 -4.92 -27.26
C LYS A 54 13.24 -3.78 -26.87
N ASP A 55 14.56 -4.02 -26.96
CA ASP A 55 15.62 -3.06 -26.63
C ASP A 55 15.80 -2.79 -25.12
N SER A 56 15.15 -3.55 -24.24
CA SER A 56 15.42 -3.51 -22.78
C SER A 56 16.67 -4.29 -22.36
N ALA A 57 17.27 -5.07 -23.27
CA ALA A 57 18.30 -6.06 -22.95
C ALA A 57 17.85 -7.10 -21.90
N GLU A 58 16.55 -7.39 -21.83
CA GLU A 58 15.93 -8.29 -20.85
C GLU A 58 16.06 -7.79 -19.39
N GLU A 59 16.45 -6.53 -19.21
CA GLU A 59 16.53 -5.89 -17.91
C GLU A 59 15.14 -5.60 -17.32
N ARG A 60 15.07 -5.65 -16.00
CA ARG A 60 13.86 -5.31 -15.27
C ARG A 60 13.63 -3.80 -15.19
N ALA A 61 12.38 -3.42 -14.99
CA ALA A 61 11.95 -2.03 -14.79
C ALA A 61 12.63 -1.45 -13.55
N LEU A 62 12.84 -2.28 -12.52
CA LEU A 62 13.61 -1.99 -11.32
C LEU A 62 14.89 -2.85 -11.31
N THR A 63 15.92 -2.40 -12.01
CA THR A 63 17.25 -3.04 -12.06
C THR A 63 18.31 -2.20 -11.33
N GLY A 64 19.51 -2.75 -11.14
CA GLY A 64 20.64 -2.04 -10.53
C GLY A 64 20.59 -1.89 -8.99
N GLY A 65 19.69 -2.62 -8.32
CA GLY A 65 19.64 -2.68 -6.85
C GLY A 65 19.62 -4.10 -6.30
N THR A 66 18.65 -4.42 -5.45
CA THR A 66 18.54 -5.72 -4.77
C THR A 66 17.10 -6.22 -4.79
N HIS A 67 16.89 -7.50 -4.56
CA HIS A 67 15.56 -8.10 -4.57
C HIS A 67 15.39 -9.15 -3.48
N LEU A 68 14.14 -9.44 -3.18
CA LEU A 68 13.73 -10.43 -2.20
C LEU A 68 12.43 -11.10 -2.66
N VAL A 69 12.38 -12.43 -2.56
CA VAL A 69 11.15 -13.21 -2.78
C VAL A 69 10.74 -13.87 -1.46
N LYS A 70 9.47 -13.71 -1.05
CA LYS A 70 8.92 -14.29 0.17
C LYS A 70 7.57 -14.96 -0.09
N ALA A 71 7.62 -16.18 -0.62
CA ALA A 71 6.44 -17.02 -0.82
C ALA A 71 5.66 -17.20 0.50
N GLY A 72 4.35 -16.98 0.44
CA GLY A 72 3.39 -17.05 1.54
C GLY A 72 3.50 -15.94 2.58
N LYS A 73 4.42 -14.98 2.42
CA LYS A 73 4.79 -14.05 3.50
C LYS A 73 4.99 -12.60 3.07
N MET A 74 5.08 -12.31 1.77
CA MET A 74 5.33 -10.94 1.30
C MET A 74 4.17 -10.01 1.68
N THR A 75 4.51 -8.82 2.16
CA THR A 75 3.59 -7.70 2.40
C THR A 75 4.22 -6.43 1.85
N VAL A 76 3.41 -5.40 1.59
CA VAL A 76 3.97 -4.11 1.15
C VAL A 76 4.96 -3.56 2.18
N PRO A 77 4.65 -3.45 3.48
CA PRO A 77 5.60 -2.94 4.47
C PRO A 77 6.93 -3.71 4.50
N MET A 78 6.89 -5.04 4.38
CA MET A 78 8.11 -5.87 4.35
C MET A 78 9.02 -5.49 3.18
N CYS A 79 8.46 -5.22 2.01
CA CYS A 79 9.24 -4.79 0.85
C CYS A 79 9.85 -3.40 1.05
N LEU A 80 9.05 -2.44 1.56
CA LEU A 80 9.51 -1.07 1.79
C LEU A 80 10.61 -0.99 2.85
N GLU A 81 10.50 -1.79 3.92
CA GLU A 81 11.55 -1.93 4.93
C GLU A 81 12.82 -2.57 4.36
N PHE A 82 12.68 -3.61 3.54
CA PHE A 82 13.81 -4.25 2.86
C PHE A 82 14.58 -3.27 1.96
N CYS A 83 13.88 -2.41 1.21
CA CYS A 83 14.51 -1.41 0.34
C CYS A 83 15.15 -0.22 1.08
N THR A 84 15.02 -0.15 2.41
CA THR A 84 15.68 0.84 3.27
C THR A 84 16.58 0.21 4.34
N PHE A 85 16.90 -1.08 4.21
CA PHE A 85 17.63 -1.84 5.21
C PHE A 85 19.15 -1.56 5.16
N ASN A 86 19.84 -1.75 6.30
CA ASN A 86 21.30 -1.59 6.43
C ASN A 86 21.86 -0.22 5.99
N GLY A 87 21.08 0.85 6.10
CA GLY A 87 21.53 2.21 5.75
C GLY A 87 21.62 2.49 4.26
N THR A 88 21.16 1.56 3.40
CA THR A 88 20.94 1.81 1.98
C THR A 88 19.50 2.22 1.77
N GLU A 89 19.25 3.28 1.00
CA GLU A 89 17.89 3.70 0.63
C GLU A 89 17.79 3.72 -0.89
N TYR A 90 17.01 2.78 -1.45
CA TYR A 90 16.75 2.76 -2.89
C TYR A 90 15.68 3.80 -3.24
N ALA A 91 15.85 4.54 -4.34
CA ALA A 91 14.87 5.54 -4.75
C ALA A 91 13.50 4.91 -5.05
N PHE A 92 13.48 3.65 -5.52
CA PHE A 92 12.25 2.93 -5.83
C PHE A 92 12.23 1.55 -5.18
N ALA A 93 11.03 1.16 -4.75
CA ALA A 93 10.65 -0.19 -4.37
C ALA A 93 9.48 -0.63 -5.25
N GLY A 94 9.41 -1.90 -5.64
CA GLY A 94 8.32 -2.43 -6.44
C GLY A 94 7.95 -3.84 -6.03
N LEU A 95 6.65 -4.10 -5.98
CA LEU A 95 6.12 -5.43 -5.69
C LEU A 95 5.54 -6.05 -6.96
N GLU A 96 5.86 -7.32 -7.17
CA GLU A 96 5.37 -8.10 -8.31
C GLU A 96 4.88 -9.49 -7.86
N TRP A 97 3.91 -10.00 -8.61
CA TRP A 97 3.47 -11.39 -8.54
C TRP A 97 3.13 -11.88 -7.12
N SER A 98 2.56 -11.00 -6.30
CA SER A 98 2.15 -11.25 -4.91
C SER A 98 3.26 -11.51 -3.90
N ARG A 99 4.50 -11.80 -4.34
CA ARG A 99 5.57 -12.33 -3.46
C ARG A 99 6.97 -11.79 -3.71
N GLU A 100 7.15 -11.01 -4.76
CA GLU A 100 8.44 -10.46 -5.16
C GLU A 100 8.55 -9.01 -4.74
N CYS A 101 9.74 -8.62 -4.33
CA CYS A 101 10.11 -7.26 -3.97
C CYS A 101 11.41 -6.91 -4.68
N TRP A 102 11.40 -5.77 -5.35
CA TRP A 102 12.50 -5.23 -6.14
C TRP A 102 12.84 -3.83 -5.66
N CYS A 103 14.11 -3.56 -5.37
CA CYS A 103 14.61 -2.26 -4.95
C CYS A 103 15.59 -1.78 -6.01
N ALA A 104 15.47 -0.53 -6.45
CA ALA A 104 16.32 0.03 -7.48
C ALA A 104 16.60 1.53 -7.27
N PRO A 105 17.77 2.02 -7.72
CA PRO A 105 18.09 3.44 -7.69
C PRO A 105 17.28 4.27 -8.70
N TYR A 106 16.63 3.62 -9.68
CA TYR A 106 15.79 4.26 -10.68
C TYR A 106 14.70 3.31 -11.17
N LEU A 107 13.64 3.88 -11.75
CA LEU A 107 12.67 3.17 -12.57
C LEU A 107 13.07 3.35 -14.05
N SER A 108 13.12 2.25 -14.80
CA SER A 108 13.47 2.26 -16.23
C SER A 108 12.57 3.21 -17.01
N ALA A 109 13.16 3.98 -17.92
CA ALA A 109 12.41 4.88 -18.81
C ALA A 109 11.53 4.12 -19.82
N LEU A 110 11.75 2.80 -19.99
CA LEU A 110 10.89 1.93 -20.80
C LEU A 110 9.65 1.45 -20.03
N SER A 111 9.59 1.69 -18.72
CA SER A 111 8.44 1.35 -17.90
C SER A 111 7.40 2.47 -17.97
N GLU A 112 6.21 2.12 -18.43
CA GLU A 112 5.06 2.99 -18.58
C GLU A 112 4.12 2.88 -17.39
N LYS A 113 3.56 4.02 -16.98
CA LYS A 113 2.52 4.05 -15.96
C LYS A 113 1.23 3.48 -16.53
N LEU A 114 0.62 2.59 -15.78
CA LEU A 114 -0.63 1.93 -16.12
C LEU A 114 -1.77 2.40 -15.22
N HIS A 115 -2.99 2.02 -15.58
CA HIS A 115 -4.12 2.12 -14.67
C HIS A 115 -3.92 1.15 -13.49
N ASP A 116 -4.31 1.58 -12.29
CA ASP A 116 -4.12 0.81 -11.05
C ASP A 116 -4.81 -0.57 -11.10
N ASP A 117 -5.90 -0.72 -11.87
CA ASP A 117 -6.59 -2.01 -12.12
C ASP A 117 -5.72 -3.07 -12.84
N ASN A 118 -4.51 -2.72 -13.28
CA ASN A 118 -3.53 -3.71 -13.79
C ASN A 118 -2.67 -4.30 -12.68
N CYS A 119 -2.64 -3.68 -11.50
CA CYS A 119 -1.93 -4.14 -10.32
C CYS A 119 -2.96 -4.55 -9.26
N THR A 120 -3.50 -5.76 -9.37
CA THR A 120 -4.60 -6.24 -8.51
C THR A 120 -4.24 -7.48 -7.70
N ASN A 121 -3.03 -8.02 -7.86
CA ASN A 121 -2.67 -9.24 -7.16
C ASN A 121 -2.56 -8.97 -5.66
N PRO A 122 -3.29 -9.72 -4.81
CA PRO A 122 -3.13 -9.60 -3.36
C PRO A 122 -1.73 -10.05 -2.94
N CYS A 123 -1.17 -9.42 -1.92
CA CYS A 123 0.05 -9.88 -1.27
C CYS A 123 -0.18 -11.23 -0.59
N GLU A 124 0.74 -12.19 -0.76
CA GLU A 124 0.57 -13.53 -0.16
C GLU A 124 0.60 -13.51 1.38
N GLY A 125 1.35 -12.57 1.98
CA GLY A 125 1.41 -12.39 3.43
C GLY A 125 0.30 -11.50 3.99
N ASN A 126 -0.42 -10.76 3.14
CA ASN A 126 -1.56 -9.94 3.56
C ASN A 126 -2.50 -9.65 2.36
N SER A 127 -3.57 -10.44 2.24
CA SER A 127 -4.49 -10.33 1.10
C SER A 127 -5.29 -9.03 1.04
N SER A 128 -5.25 -8.19 2.07
CA SER A 128 -5.86 -6.85 2.05
C SER A 128 -5.03 -5.80 1.32
N GLN A 129 -3.81 -6.15 0.89
CA GLN A 129 -2.87 -5.27 0.21
C GLN A 129 -2.61 -5.72 -1.22
N VAL A 130 -2.45 -4.76 -2.13
CA VAL A 130 -2.01 -5.01 -3.52
C VAL A 130 -0.49 -5.18 -3.59
N CYS A 131 -0.02 -6.21 -4.30
CA CYS A 131 1.39 -6.56 -4.53
C CYS A 131 1.66 -6.79 -6.04
N GLY A 132 1.32 -5.81 -6.87
CA GLY A 132 1.58 -5.84 -8.31
C GLY A 132 0.64 -6.74 -9.11
N GLY A 133 1.20 -7.43 -10.09
CA GLY A 133 0.53 -8.36 -11.00
C GLY A 133 1.57 -9.15 -11.81
N PRO A 134 1.15 -9.98 -12.79
CA PRO A 134 2.08 -10.61 -13.72
C PRO A 134 2.70 -9.57 -14.64
N LEU A 135 4.02 -9.36 -14.59
CA LEU A 135 4.72 -8.32 -15.37
C LEU A 135 4.16 -6.90 -15.12
N LYS A 136 3.72 -6.67 -13.87
CA LYS A 136 3.09 -5.43 -13.40
C LYS A 136 3.57 -5.15 -11.98
N LEU A 137 4.14 -3.98 -11.77
CA LEU A 137 4.77 -3.55 -10.53
C LEU A 137 3.88 -2.54 -9.82
N SER A 138 3.58 -2.79 -8.54
CA SER A 138 3.16 -1.73 -7.63
C SER A 138 4.38 -0.99 -7.13
N VAL A 139 4.63 0.20 -7.69
CA VAL A 139 5.85 0.98 -7.46
C VAL A 139 5.65 2.01 -6.36
N TYR A 140 6.66 2.14 -5.53
CA TYR A 140 6.79 3.08 -4.43
C TYR A 140 8.06 3.90 -4.60
N GLU A 141 7.96 5.21 -4.42
CA GLU A 141 9.09 6.14 -4.52
C GLU A 141 9.47 6.62 -3.11
N LEU A 142 10.78 6.66 -2.85
CA LEU A 142 11.33 7.17 -1.61
C LEU A 142 10.97 8.65 -1.49
N SER A 143 10.02 8.94 -0.60
CA SER A 143 9.73 10.30 -0.20
C SER A 143 10.82 10.70 0.79
N LYS A 144 11.74 11.58 0.38
CA LYS A 144 12.65 12.25 1.32
C LYS A 144 11.78 12.74 2.47
N GLY A 145 12.01 12.17 3.66
CA GLY A 145 11.04 12.11 4.75
C GLY A 145 10.08 13.28 4.74
N GLY A 146 8.79 12.98 4.55
CA GLY A 146 7.73 13.96 4.71
C GLY A 146 8.02 14.78 5.95
N ASP A 147 7.92 16.09 5.79
CA ASP A 147 8.19 17.10 6.81
C ASP A 147 7.98 16.51 8.19
N ALA A 148 9.08 16.34 8.94
CA ALA A 148 8.99 16.16 10.37
C ALA A 148 7.96 17.19 10.86
N PRO A 149 6.96 16.82 11.71
CA PRO A 149 5.94 17.77 12.14
C PRO A 149 6.66 19.04 12.58
N ASP A 150 6.40 20.14 11.86
CA ASP A 150 7.15 21.39 11.86
C ASP A 150 7.62 21.80 13.27
N SER A 151 8.74 21.21 13.70
CA SER A 151 9.37 21.55 14.98
C SER A 151 10.32 22.72 14.81
N ALA A 152 10.11 23.50 13.74
CA ALA A 152 10.70 24.80 13.50
C ALA A 152 9.62 25.89 13.28
N SER A 153 8.43 25.71 13.84
CA SER A 153 7.62 26.85 14.32
C SER A 153 7.95 27.16 15.79
N ILE A 154 9.22 27.08 16.19
CA ILE A 154 9.69 27.74 17.41
C ILE A 154 9.93 29.21 17.03
N THR A 155 8.86 29.99 17.15
CA THR A 155 8.86 31.40 17.56
C THR A 155 10.15 32.14 17.24
N ARG A 156 10.28 32.61 15.99
CA ARG A 156 11.21 33.69 15.65
C ARG A 156 10.60 35.03 16.08
N ALA A 157 10.27 35.14 17.36
CA ALA A 157 9.85 36.35 18.05
C ALA A 157 10.80 36.63 19.23
N SER A 158 12.10 36.47 19.03
CA SER A 158 13.13 36.76 20.04
C SER A 158 14.34 37.48 19.46
N TRP A 159 14.11 38.52 18.64
CA TRP A 159 15.17 39.48 18.26
C TRP A 159 14.70 40.96 18.23
N LEU A 160 13.50 41.28 18.72
CA LEU A 160 13.01 42.67 18.82
C LEU A 160 13.00 43.25 20.25
N LEU A 161 13.51 42.53 21.26
CA LEU A 161 13.52 43.00 22.66
C LEU A 161 14.91 43.27 23.26
N LEU A 162 15.98 43.31 22.46
CA LEU A 162 17.33 43.69 22.94
C LEU A 162 17.94 44.93 22.27
N LEU A 163 17.16 45.72 21.52
CA LEU A 163 17.63 47.00 20.94
C LEU A 163 16.89 48.25 21.45
N THR A 164 16.07 48.15 22.51
CA THR A 164 15.49 49.35 23.16
C THR A 164 16.22 49.76 24.44
N ALA A 165 17.18 48.98 24.95
CA ALA A 165 17.88 49.31 26.19
C ALA A 165 19.18 50.13 26.02
N ALA A 166 19.66 50.39 24.79
CA ALA A 166 20.99 50.99 24.58
C ALA A 166 21.00 52.43 24.04
N VAL A 167 19.85 53.04 23.70
CA VAL A 167 19.82 54.40 23.09
C VAL A 167 19.38 55.53 24.02
N VAL A 168 18.97 55.26 25.27
CA VAL A 168 18.51 56.32 26.19
C VAL A 168 19.64 56.90 27.08
N ALA A 169 20.86 56.35 27.02
CA ALA A 169 21.97 56.80 27.87
C ALA A 169 22.93 57.82 27.22
N TRP A 170 22.59 58.39 26.07
CA TRP A 170 23.42 59.39 25.37
C TRP A 170 22.65 60.70 25.10
N PHE A 171 21.67 61.09 25.92
CA PHE A 171 21.09 62.44 25.82
C PHE A 171 20.57 63.02 27.15
N LEU A 172 21.21 62.67 28.27
CA LEU A 172 21.15 63.45 29.52
C LEU A 172 22.54 63.48 30.17
#